data_AF-A0A857D4A8-F1
#
_entry.id   AF-A0A857D4A8-F1
#
_cell.length_a   1.000
_cell.length_b   1.000
_cell.length_c   1.000
_cell.angle_alpha   90.00
_cell.angle_beta   90.00
_cell.angle_gamma   90.00
#
_symmetry.space_group_name_H-M   'P 1'
#
loop_
_entity.id
_entity.type
_entity.pdbx_description
1 polymer ?
#
loop_
_entity_poly.entity_id
_entity_poly.type
_entity_poly.pdbx_seq_one_letter_code
_entity_poly.pdbx_strand_id
1 'polypeptide(L)'
;MSNLLLCVGLICGSIIWVEIVRDCYHALAHHWQPLYRLHVWHHRVFRPDLSVMSEEIYRKAHWYNDVPEALVMLASSVLPVLLAYSWGFDRPWLGWLGSLYTLAFLSTAIGRGLGMANLDELTDLTHRPGQFESLPAPWRVNRTYHWRHHFDNQKAYYCGTFTFMDKLMGTALSLKGKTIAITGANGTLGRSLLKYLQLKGAKVIALTSGENAIAIEINGESLPVKTVKWQIGEETQLENLFKSVDILILNHGVNVHGQRTPEAIELAYQVNTFSVWRLMELFFKTVRTNEQIARKEVWVNTSEAEVNPAFSPLYELSKRAIGDLITLRRLDAPCVVRKLILGPFKSNLNPVGIMSADWVAKQIIKAVQRDSRNVIITINPLTFITFPIKEFSVSTYLKLFTRSPKNRENT
;
A
#
# COMPACT_ATOMS: atom_id res chain seq x y z
N MET A 1 0.86 -36.11 -9.58
CA MET A 1 1.50 -34.96 -8.90
C MET A 1 2.61 -35.53 -8.01
N SER A 2 3.86 -35.08 -8.12
CA SER A 2 4.97 -35.75 -7.43
C SER A 2 4.75 -35.75 -5.90
N ASN A 3 5.13 -36.85 -5.23
CA ASN A 3 5.02 -36.99 -3.77
C ASN A 3 5.69 -35.81 -3.03
N LEU A 4 6.73 -35.22 -3.63
CA LEU A 4 7.39 -34.01 -3.14
C LEU A 4 6.49 -32.76 -3.15
N LEU A 5 5.76 -32.49 -4.23
CA LEU A 5 4.88 -31.31 -4.31
C LEU A 5 3.76 -31.36 -3.26
N LEU A 6 3.23 -32.56 -3.02
CA LEU A 6 2.23 -32.82 -1.99
C LEU A 6 2.80 -32.59 -0.59
N CYS A 7 4.02 -33.06 -0.32
CA CYS A 7 4.72 -32.80 0.93
C CYS A 7 4.95 -31.29 1.14
N VAL A 8 5.54 -30.60 0.16
CA VAL A 8 5.78 -29.14 0.23
C VAL A 8 4.46 -28.37 0.42
N GLY A 9 3.40 -28.78 -0.29
CA GLY A 9 2.07 -28.19 -0.17
C GLY A 9 1.49 -28.31 1.25
N LEU A 10 1.61 -29.48 1.89
CA LEU A 10 1.15 -29.67 3.26
C LEU A 10 1.96 -28.85 4.27
N ILE A 11 3.29 -28.80 4.10
CA ILE A 11 4.16 -27.99 4.97
C ILE A 11 3.80 -26.51 4.88
N CYS A 12 3.85 -25.94 3.67
CA CYS A 12 3.51 -24.53 3.45
C CYS A 12 2.07 -24.23 3.86
N GLY A 13 1.13 -25.13 3.53
CA GLY A 13 -0.28 -25.01 3.90
C GLY A 13 -0.49 -24.96 5.41
N SER A 14 0.23 -25.79 6.18
CA SER A 14 0.13 -25.78 7.65
C SER A 14 0.65 -24.48 8.29
N ILE A 15 1.70 -23.88 7.74
CA ILE A 15 2.25 -22.60 8.20
C ILE A 15 1.30 -21.45 7.82
N ILE A 16 0.84 -21.43 6.56
CA ILE A 16 -0.14 -20.44 6.10
C ILE A 16 -1.43 -20.52 6.92
N TRP A 17 -1.87 -21.73 7.28
CA TRP A 17 -3.06 -21.94 8.10
C TRP A 17 -2.95 -21.25 9.46
N VAL A 18 -1.87 -21.46 10.22
CA VAL A 18 -1.71 -20.85 11.55
C VAL A 18 -1.53 -19.33 11.48
N GLU A 19 -0.94 -18.82 10.40
CA GLU A 19 -0.87 -17.38 10.11
C GLU A 19 -2.27 -16.78 9.86
N ILE A 20 -3.11 -17.46 9.08
CA ILE A 20 -4.52 -17.06 8.87
C ILE A 20 -5.28 -17.07 10.19
N VAL A 21 -5.07 -18.08 11.03
CA VAL A 21 -5.70 -18.16 12.36
C VAL A 21 -5.28 -16.97 13.22
N ARG A 22 -3.99 -16.65 13.28
CA ARG A 22 -3.48 -15.50 14.04
C ARG A 22 -4.08 -14.19 13.55
N ASP A 23 -4.00 -13.93 12.25
CA ASP A 23 -4.48 -12.67 11.68
C ASP A 23 -6.01 -12.53 11.84
N CYS A 24 -6.77 -13.64 11.75
CA CYS A 24 -8.21 -13.66 12.06
C CYS A 24 -8.49 -13.37 13.55
N TYR A 25 -7.72 -13.98 14.46
CA TYR A 25 -7.81 -13.73 15.90
C TYR A 25 -7.55 -12.26 16.21
N HIS A 26 -6.48 -11.70 15.65
CA HIS A 26 -6.10 -10.30 15.83
C HIS A 26 -7.17 -9.34 15.26
N ALA A 27 -7.66 -9.60 14.04
CA ALA A 27 -8.75 -8.83 13.47
C ALA A 27 -10.01 -8.89 14.37
N LEU A 28 -10.39 -10.09 14.83
CA LEU A 28 -11.53 -10.27 15.73
C LEU A 28 -11.34 -9.53 17.06
N ALA A 29 -10.10 -9.46 17.58
CA ALA A 29 -9.79 -8.73 18.80
C ALA A 29 -10.09 -7.22 18.69
N HIS A 30 -10.09 -6.65 17.50
CA HIS A 30 -10.48 -5.25 17.27
C HIS A 30 -11.99 -5.02 17.15
N HIS A 31 -12.78 -6.08 16.98
CA HIS A 31 -14.23 -6.01 16.81
C HIS A 31 -15.01 -6.66 17.95
N TRP A 32 -14.38 -7.49 18.77
CA TRP A 32 -15.04 -8.23 19.86
C TRP A 32 -14.40 -7.93 21.23
N GLN A 33 -15.19 -7.34 22.12
CA GLN A 33 -14.72 -6.79 23.41
C GLN A 33 -13.94 -7.77 24.31
N PRO A 34 -14.33 -9.05 24.47
CA PRO A 34 -13.57 -9.99 25.30
C PRO A 34 -12.11 -10.15 24.83
N LEU A 35 -11.89 -10.28 23.52
CA LEU A 35 -10.55 -10.35 22.95
C LEU A 35 -9.86 -8.98 22.94
N TYR A 36 -10.59 -7.89 22.76
CA TYR A 36 -10.01 -6.54 22.83
C TYR A 36 -9.37 -6.26 24.20
N ARG A 37 -9.97 -6.73 25.31
CA ARG A 37 -9.41 -6.56 26.67
C ARG A 37 -8.03 -7.19 26.84
N LEU A 38 -7.77 -8.25 26.09
CA LEU A 38 -6.47 -8.91 26.01
C LEU A 38 -5.54 -8.13 25.07
N HIS A 39 -6.03 -7.83 23.87
CA HIS A 39 -5.25 -7.20 22.82
C HIS A 39 -4.82 -5.77 23.11
N VAL A 40 -5.61 -4.99 23.85
CA VAL A 40 -5.30 -3.59 24.19
C VAL A 40 -3.97 -3.46 24.94
N TRP A 41 -3.50 -4.51 25.63
CA TRP A 41 -2.18 -4.50 26.26
C TRP A 41 -1.06 -4.28 25.25
N HIS A 42 -1.14 -4.87 24.07
CA HIS A 42 -0.21 -4.67 22.95
C HIS A 42 -0.07 -3.19 22.58
N HIS A 43 -1.20 -2.49 22.46
CA HIS A 43 -1.23 -1.07 22.12
C HIS A 43 -0.76 -0.13 23.24
N ARG A 44 -0.69 -0.61 24.48
CA ARG A 44 -0.20 0.18 25.63
C ARG A 44 1.32 0.16 25.75
N VAL A 45 1.99 -0.76 25.07
CA VAL A 45 3.44 -0.97 25.25
C VAL A 45 4.26 0.16 24.66
N PHE A 46 3.88 0.64 23.47
CA PHE A 46 4.78 1.43 22.63
C PHE A 46 4.35 2.87 22.48
N ARG A 47 5.32 3.78 22.49
CA ARG A 47 5.17 5.16 22.01
C ARG A 47 5.29 5.22 20.48
N PRO A 48 4.95 6.35 19.83
CA PRO A 48 5.05 6.48 18.37
C PRO A 48 6.46 6.27 17.78
N ASP A 49 7.52 6.40 18.57
CA ASP A 49 8.90 6.07 18.17
C ASP A 49 9.26 4.58 18.41
N LEU A 50 8.27 3.77 18.80
CA LEU A 50 8.36 2.37 19.21
C LEU A 50 9.20 2.13 20.46
N SER A 51 9.53 3.17 21.23
CA SER A 51 10.12 2.98 22.55
C SER A 51 9.07 2.39 23.52
N VAL A 52 9.53 1.48 24.37
CA VAL A 52 8.72 0.82 25.38
C VAL A 52 8.39 1.80 26.51
N MET A 53 7.12 1.88 26.91
CA MET A 53 6.67 2.78 27.97
C MET A 53 7.18 2.36 29.36
N SER A 54 7.14 1.06 29.66
CA SER A 54 7.73 0.46 30.85
C SER A 54 7.95 -1.03 30.62
N GLU A 55 8.99 -1.57 31.24
CA GLU A 55 9.28 -3.01 31.20
C GLU A 55 8.13 -3.84 31.80
N GLU A 56 7.48 -3.35 32.85
CA GLU A 56 6.35 -4.04 33.47
C GLU A 56 5.17 -4.20 32.49
N ILE A 57 4.79 -3.12 31.79
CA ILE A 57 3.72 -3.18 30.79
C ILE A 57 4.11 -4.08 29.63
N TYR A 58 5.38 -4.01 29.17
CA TYR A 58 5.91 -4.88 28.12
C TYR A 58 5.73 -6.36 28.47
N ARG A 59 6.20 -6.76 29.65
CA ARG A 59 6.11 -8.15 30.13
C ARG A 59 4.66 -8.61 30.29
N LYS A 60 3.80 -7.77 30.86
CA LYS A 60 2.35 -8.06 30.98
C LYS A 60 1.69 -8.21 29.62
N ALA A 61 2.06 -7.41 28.63
CA ALA A 61 1.47 -7.49 27.29
C ALA A 61 1.68 -8.85 26.65
N HIS A 62 2.84 -9.49 26.83
CA HIS A 62 3.04 -10.85 26.32
C HIS A 62 2.12 -11.88 26.99
N TRP A 63 1.90 -11.77 28.30
CA TRP A 63 0.99 -12.68 29.01
C TRP A 63 -0.48 -12.46 28.66
N TYR A 64 -0.89 -11.22 28.43
CA TYR A 64 -2.29 -10.89 28.14
C TYR A 64 -2.64 -10.93 26.65
N ASN A 65 -1.69 -10.72 25.73
CA ASN A 65 -1.94 -10.73 24.28
C ASN A 65 -1.26 -11.92 23.58
N ASP A 66 0.07 -11.94 23.57
CA ASP A 66 0.84 -12.84 22.70
C ASP A 66 0.67 -14.32 23.08
N VAL A 67 0.68 -14.65 24.38
CA VAL A 67 0.52 -16.02 24.86
C VAL A 67 -0.88 -16.57 24.54
N PRO A 68 -2.00 -15.88 24.87
CA PRO A 68 -3.34 -16.31 24.47
C PRO A 68 -3.50 -16.48 22.95
N GLU A 69 -2.98 -15.56 22.15
CA GLU A 69 -3.01 -15.67 20.69
C GLU A 69 -2.25 -16.90 20.19
N ALA A 70 -1.02 -17.11 20.67
CA ALA A 70 -0.20 -18.25 20.29
C ALA A 70 -0.81 -19.60 20.75
N LEU A 71 -1.53 -19.64 21.87
CA LEU A 71 -2.28 -20.83 22.31
C LEU A 71 -3.45 -21.14 21.37
N VAL A 72 -4.18 -20.13 20.87
CA VAL A 72 -5.24 -20.32 19.87
C VAL A 72 -4.66 -20.82 18.55
N MET A 73 -3.53 -20.26 18.12
CA MET A 73 -2.78 -20.76 16.96
C MET A 73 -2.40 -22.22 17.15
N LEU A 74 -1.87 -22.60 18.33
CA LEU A 74 -1.37 -23.95 18.60
C LEU A 74 -2.50 -24.98 18.66
N ALA A 75 -3.63 -24.62 19.26
CA ALA A 75 -4.82 -25.47 19.24
C ALA A 75 -5.31 -25.69 17.80
N SER A 76 -5.29 -24.62 16.98
CA SER A 76 -5.75 -24.67 15.60
C SER A 76 -4.77 -25.34 14.64
N SER A 77 -3.48 -25.41 15.00
CA SER A 77 -2.42 -25.99 14.15
C SER A 77 -2.52 -27.51 13.99
N VAL A 78 -3.36 -28.17 14.81
CA VAL A 78 -3.66 -29.60 14.71
C VAL A 78 -4.54 -29.91 13.49
N LEU A 79 -5.36 -28.96 13.04
CA LEU A 79 -6.35 -29.19 11.97
C LEU A 79 -5.72 -29.67 10.64
N PRO A 80 -4.66 -29.05 10.09
CA PRO A 80 -4.02 -29.54 8.87
C PRO A 80 -3.55 -31.00 8.97
N VAL A 81 -3.07 -31.42 10.15
CA VAL A 81 -2.63 -32.81 10.39
C VAL A 81 -3.82 -33.76 10.38
N LEU A 82 -4.91 -33.41 11.07
CA LEU A 82 -6.13 -34.23 11.10
C LEU A 82 -6.74 -34.37 9.70
N LEU A 83 -6.79 -33.28 8.93
CA LEU A 83 -7.30 -33.30 7.56
C LEU A 83 -6.43 -34.19 6.67
N ALA A 84 -5.10 -34.00 6.71
CA ALA A 84 -4.17 -34.83 5.95
C ALA A 84 -4.29 -36.32 6.31
N TYR A 85 -4.41 -36.63 7.60
CA TYR A 85 -4.63 -38.00 8.06
C TYR A 85 -5.95 -38.56 7.54
N SER A 86 -7.05 -37.81 7.66
CA SER A 86 -8.38 -38.24 7.23
C SER A 86 -8.51 -38.44 5.72
N TRP A 87 -7.72 -37.72 4.93
CA TRP A 87 -7.67 -37.84 3.47
C TRP A 87 -6.64 -38.87 2.98
N GLY A 88 -6.04 -39.66 3.88
CA GLY A 88 -5.14 -40.75 3.51
C GLY A 88 -3.81 -40.27 2.92
N PHE A 89 -3.33 -39.09 3.32
CA PHE A 89 -2.02 -38.59 2.87
C PHE A 89 -0.90 -39.46 3.45
N ASP A 90 0.11 -39.84 2.64
CA ASP A 90 1.20 -40.73 3.06
C ASP A 90 2.01 -40.22 4.27
N ARG A 91 2.12 -38.90 4.44
CA ARG A 91 2.95 -38.23 5.47
C ARG A 91 2.19 -37.10 6.15
N PRO A 92 1.09 -37.41 6.87
CA PRO A 92 0.24 -36.37 7.47
C PRO A 92 0.97 -35.64 8.61
N TRP A 93 1.99 -36.29 9.20
CA TRP A 93 2.85 -35.72 10.23
C TRP A 93 3.60 -34.47 9.77
N LEU A 94 3.79 -34.26 8.45
CA LEU A 94 4.39 -33.03 7.93
C LEU A 94 3.57 -31.78 8.26
N GLY A 95 2.26 -31.92 8.50
CA GLY A 95 1.41 -30.83 8.97
C GLY A 95 1.80 -30.30 10.36
N TRP A 96 2.56 -31.07 11.16
CA TRP A 96 3.05 -30.61 12.47
C TRP A 96 4.05 -29.46 12.37
N LEU A 97 4.58 -29.13 11.18
CA LEU A 97 5.43 -27.97 11.00
C LEU A 97 4.71 -26.64 11.29
N GLY A 98 3.39 -26.55 11.08
CA GLY A 98 2.60 -25.41 11.56
C GLY A 98 2.57 -25.30 13.09
N SER A 99 2.55 -26.45 13.79
CA SER A 99 2.64 -26.49 15.26
C SER A 99 4.04 -26.10 15.74
N LEU A 100 5.11 -26.61 15.11
CA LEU A 100 6.48 -26.23 15.43
C LEU A 100 6.71 -24.73 15.24
N TYR A 101 6.21 -24.18 14.12
CA TYR A 101 6.23 -22.75 13.86
C TYR A 101 5.52 -21.97 14.96
N THR A 102 4.33 -22.40 15.39
CA THR A 102 3.57 -21.74 16.45
C THR A 102 4.25 -21.84 17.83
N LEU A 103 4.90 -22.97 18.12
CA LEU A 103 5.67 -23.15 19.36
C LEU A 103 6.82 -22.14 19.47
N ALA A 104 7.40 -21.70 18.36
CA ALA A 104 8.38 -20.61 18.37
C ALA A 104 7.75 -19.29 18.85
N PHE A 105 6.54 -18.92 18.41
CA PHE A 105 5.83 -17.74 18.92
C PHE A 105 5.46 -17.88 20.39
N LEU A 106 4.93 -19.05 20.79
CA LEU A 106 4.53 -19.29 22.17
C LEU A 106 5.72 -19.23 23.14
N SER A 107 6.82 -19.93 22.82
CA SER A 107 8.02 -19.95 23.65
C SER A 107 8.68 -18.58 23.78
N THR A 108 8.73 -17.81 22.68
CA THR A 108 9.30 -16.45 22.70
C THR A 108 8.39 -15.44 23.40
N ALA A 109 7.06 -15.58 23.30
CA ALA A 109 6.12 -14.79 24.09
C ALA A 109 6.26 -15.08 25.60
N ILE A 110 6.34 -16.35 26.00
CA ILE A 110 6.58 -16.75 27.39
C ILE A 110 7.92 -16.19 27.88
N GLY A 111 9.00 -16.39 27.12
CA GLY A 111 10.32 -15.90 27.50
C GLY A 111 10.38 -14.38 27.67
N ARG A 112 9.73 -13.61 26.78
CA ARG A 112 9.64 -12.15 26.90
C ARG A 112 8.77 -11.75 28.10
N GLY A 113 7.68 -12.46 28.36
CA GLY A 113 6.87 -12.27 29.57
C GLY A 113 7.63 -12.55 30.87
N LEU A 114 8.56 -13.51 30.86
CA LEU A 114 9.45 -13.82 31.98
C LEU A 114 10.59 -12.81 32.15
N GLY A 115 10.86 -11.95 31.15
CA GLY A 115 11.95 -10.98 31.17
C GLY A 115 13.32 -11.60 30.86
N MET A 116 13.36 -12.64 30.02
CA MET A 116 14.63 -13.22 29.56
C MET A 116 15.44 -12.17 28.78
N ALA A 117 16.68 -11.93 29.23
CA ALA A 117 17.55 -10.93 28.64
C ALA A 117 17.78 -11.17 27.14
N ASN A 118 17.73 -10.08 26.35
CA ASN A 118 17.95 -10.03 24.90
C ASN A 118 16.95 -10.82 24.05
N LEU A 119 15.87 -11.37 24.62
CA LEU A 119 14.92 -12.15 23.83
C LEU A 119 14.01 -11.25 22.98
N ASP A 120 13.55 -10.14 23.55
CA ASP A 120 12.91 -9.05 22.82
C ASP A 120 13.75 -8.64 21.60
N GLU A 121 15.07 -8.66 21.78
CA GLU A 121 15.98 -8.21 20.75
C GLU A 121 15.97 -9.05 19.48
N LEU A 122 15.78 -10.36 19.69
CA LEU A 122 15.85 -11.39 18.67
C LEU A 122 14.49 -11.66 18.04
N THR A 123 13.40 -11.45 18.79
CA THR A 123 12.07 -11.95 18.39
C THR A 123 11.07 -10.83 18.15
N ASP A 124 11.26 -9.65 18.75
CA ASP A 124 10.34 -8.52 18.63
C ASP A 124 10.78 -7.48 17.58
N LEU A 125 11.17 -7.98 16.41
CA LEU A 125 11.85 -7.21 15.37
C LEU A 125 11.00 -6.06 14.80
N THR A 126 9.67 -6.18 14.86
CA THR A 126 8.74 -5.17 14.32
C THR A 126 8.49 -4.00 15.27
N HIS A 127 8.97 -4.07 16.51
CA HIS A 127 8.82 -3.01 17.51
C HIS A 127 10.14 -2.37 17.95
N ARG A 128 11.24 -2.63 17.24
CA ARG A 128 12.53 -2.03 17.60
C ARG A 128 12.48 -0.51 17.42
N PRO A 129 12.92 0.30 18.40
CA PRO A 129 12.91 1.75 18.28
C PRO A 129 13.87 2.25 17.20
N GLY A 130 13.75 3.53 16.84
CA GLY A 130 14.65 4.22 15.92
C GLY A 130 14.05 4.53 14.54
N GLN A 131 14.88 5.08 13.65
CA GLN A 131 14.45 5.59 12.35
C GLN A 131 14.04 4.45 11.41
N PHE A 132 12.97 4.63 10.64
CA PHE A 132 12.55 3.66 9.64
C PHE A 132 13.50 3.63 8.44
N GLU A 133 14.11 2.47 8.21
CA GLU A 133 15.07 2.25 7.13
C GLU A 133 14.39 1.78 5.84
N SER A 134 13.14 1.31 5.92
CA SER A 134 12.39 0.78 4.79
C SER A 134 10.95 1.27 4.78
N LEU A 135 10.38 1.33 3.58
CA LEU A 135 8.94 1.55 3.41
C LEU A 135 8.14 0.34 3.94
N PRO A 136 6.84 0.50 4.18
CA PRO A 136 5.97 -0.62 4.56
C PRO A 136 6.02 -1.72 3.50
N ALA A 137 6.50 -2.89 3.91
CA ALA A 137 6.84 -3.96 2.99
C ALA A 137 5.57 -4.59 2.37
N PRO A 138 5.63 -5.05 1.11
CA PRO A 138 4.45 -5.50 0.38
C PRO A 138 4.03 -6.95 0.66
N TRP A 139 4.85 -7.77 1.31
CA TRP A 139 4.56 -9.20 1.53
C TRP A 139 4.78 -9.65 2.96
N ARG A 140 5.69 -9.00 3.68
CA ARG A 140 5.99 -9.25 5.08
C ARG A 140 5.69 -8.01 5.91
N VAL A 141 5.29 -8.22 7.15
CA VAL A 141 5.10 -7.17 8.13
C VAL A 141 6.48 -6.76 8.63
N ASN A 142 6.97 -5.61 8.17
CA ASN A 142 8.15 -4.97 8.74
C ASN A 142 7.73 -3.91 9.76
N ARG A 143 8.73 -3.36 10.48
CA ARG A 143 8.53 -2.30 11.49
C ARG A 143 7.62 -1.17 11.00
N THR A 144 7.87 -0.67 9.79
CA THR A 144 7.11 0.44 9.21
C THR A 144 5.66 0.08 8.90
N TYR A 145 5.38 -1.16 8.48
CA TYR A 145 4.01 -1.65 8.28
C TYR A 145 3.30 -1.80 9.63
N HIS A 146 3.95 -2.45 10.59
CA HIS A 146 3.39 -2.72 11.92
C HIS A 146 3.10 -1.45 12.71
N TRP A 147 3.93 -0.41 12.55
CA TRP A 147 3.69 0.90 13.12
C TRP A 147 2.31 1.47 12.74
N ARG A 148 1.83 1.22 11.51
CA ARG A 148 0.52 1.70 11.05
C ARG A 148 -0.62 1.08 11.86
N HIS A 149 -0.47 -0.18 12.27
CA HIS A 149 -1.44 -0.83 13.13
C HIS A 149 -1.60 -0.08 14.45
N HIS A 150 -0.49 0.29 15.10
CA HIS A 150 -0.54 1.00 16.38
C HIS A 150 -1.02 2.46 16.25
N PHE A 151 -0.49 3.19 15.27
CA PHE A 151 -0.51 4.65 15.28
C PHE A 151 -1.16 5.32 14.06
N ASP A 152 -1.47 4.55 13.01
CA ASP A 152 -2.23 5.09 11.86
C ASP A 152 -3.71 4.79 12.01
N ASN A 153 -4.08 3.51 12.03
CA ASN A 153 -5.45 3.07 12.28
C ASN A 153 -5.48 1.65 12.85
N GLN A 154 -5.84 1.53 14.14
CA GLN A 154 -5.95 0.27 14.86
C GLN A 154 -7.00 -0.69 14.28
N LYS A 155 -7.97 -0.18 13.51
CA LYS A 155 -8.95 -1.00 12.78
C LYS A 155 -8.50 -1.34 11.35
N ALA A 156 -7.20 -1.46 11.14
CA ALA A 156 -6.55 -1.88 9.90
C ALA A 156 -5.18 -2.51 10.23
N TYR A 157 -4.51 -3.07 9.22
CA TYR A 157 -3.15 -3.63 9.34
C TYR A 157 -3.04 -4.76 10.39
N TYR A 158 -3.90 -5.77 10.32
CA TYR A 158 -4.01 -6.84 11.31
C TYR A 158 -2.99 -7.98 11.14
N CYS A 159 -2.24 -8.01 10.04
CA CYS A 159 -1.29 -9.09 9.83
C CYS A 159 -0.09 -8.99 10.79
N GLY A 160 0.38 -10.14 11.31
CA GLY A 160 1.58 -10.20 12.18
C GLY A 160 2.90 -10.54 11.47
N THR A 161 2.89 -11.40 10.44
CA THR A 161 4.11 -11.83 9.69
C THR A 161 3.97 -11.57 8.20
N PHE A 162 2.88 -12.06 7.57
CA PHE A 162 2.63 -11.89 6.14
C PHE A 162 1.43 -11.01 5.93
N THR A 163 1.54 -9.99 5.08
CA THR A 163 0.45 -9.01 4.85
C THR A 163 -0.72 -9.58 4.04
N PHE A 164 -0.79 -10.90 3.83
CA PHE A 164 -1.72 -11.54 2.90
C PHE A 164 -3.18 -11.32 3.30
N MET A 165 -3.51 -11.54 4.58
CA MET A 165 -4.90 -11.46 5.04
C MET A 165 -5.42 -10.03 4.96
N ASP A 166 -4.60 -9.05 5.32
CA ASP A 166 -4.92 -7.62 5.16
C ASP A 166 -5.19 -7.25 3.69
N LYS A 167 -4.42 -7.83 2.76
CA LYS A 167 -4.64 -7.63 1.32
C LYS A 167 -5.90 -8.32 0.83
N LEU A 168 -6.28 -9.46 1.39
CA LEU A 168 -7.55 -10.11 1.05
C LEU A 168 -8.74 -9.26 1.52
N MET A 169 -8.68 -8.81 2.78
CA MET A 169 -9.72 -8.03 3.46
C MET A 169 -9.81 -6.58 2.97
N GLY A 170 -8.76 -6.03 2.36
CA GLY A 170 -8.71 -4.61 1.99
C GLY A 170 -8.40 -3.70 3.18
N THR A 171 -7.59 -4.18 4.12
CA THR A 171 -7.15 -3.48 5.33
C THR A 171 -5.64 -3.18 5.32
N ALA A 172 -4.95 -3.48 4.21
CA ALA A 172 -3.52 -3.23 4.02
C ALA A 172 -3.16 -1.76 3.75
N LEU A 173 -4.17 -0.93 3.50
CA LEU A 173 -4.09 0.54 3.50
C LEU A 173 -5.41 1.13 3.99
N SER A 174 -5.35 1.90 5.08
CA SER A 174 -6.46 2.69 5.57
C SER A 174 -6.50 4.07 4.91
N LEU A 175 -7.67 4.45 4.42
CA LEU A 175 -7.94 5.79 3.86
C LEU A 175 -8.68 6.68 4.86
N LYS A 176 -9.22 6.10 5.93
CA LYS A 176 -9.99 6.83 6.94
C LYS A 176 -9.07 7.79 7.68
N GLY A 177 -9.47 9.06 7.77
CA GLY A 177 -8.71 10.11 8.44
C GLY A 177 -7.51 10.65 7.67
N LYS A 178 -7.18 10.08 6.49
CA LYS A 178 -6.10 10.56 5.63
C LYS A 178 -6.46 11.88 4.97
N THR A 179 -5.50 12.78 4.84
CA THR A 179 -5.62 13.96 3.98
C THR A 179 -5.09 13.63 2.58
N ILE A 180 -5.92 13.77 1.56
CA ILE A 180 -5.62 13.30 0.20
C ILE A 180 -5.81 14.44 -0.80
N ALA A 181 -4.74 14.82 -1.50
CA ALA A 181 -4.78 15.85 -2.54
C ALA A 181 -4.76 15.23 -3.94
N ILE A 182 -5.57 15.75 -4.87
CA ILE A 182 -5.74 15.17 -6.21
C ILE A 182 -5.59 16.25 -7.27
N THR A 183 -4.67 16.05 -8.21
CA THR A 183 -4.56 16.91 -9.41
C THR A 183 -5.51 16.47 -10.51
N GLY A 184 -5.87 17.38 -11.42
CA GLY A 184 -6.89 17.10 -12.43
C GLY A 184 -8.26 16.84 -11.78
N ALA A 185 -8.50 17.43 -10.60
CA ALA A 185 -9.67 17.17 -9.78
C ALA A 185 -11.00 17.55 -10.46
N ASN A 186 -10.97 18.49 -11.41
CA ASN A 186 -12.15 18.88 -12.18
C ASN A 186 -12.52 17.84 -13.26
N GLY A 187 -11.60 16.96 -13.65
CA GLY A 187 -11.84 15.92 -14.65
C GLY A 187 -12.74 14.80 -14.14
N THR A 188 -13.29 13.99 -15.06
CA THR A 188 -14.27 12.93 -14.73
C THR A 188 -13.73 11.93 -13.70
N LEU A 189 -12.48 11.45 -13.87
CA LEU A 189 -11.84 10.56 -12.90
C LEU A 189 -11.48 11.27 -11.60
N GLY A 190 -11.03 12.53 -11.67
CA GLY A 190 -10.69 13.34 -10.50
C GLY A 190 -11.89 13.50 -9.56
N ARG A 191 -13.05 13.89 -10.11
CA ARG A 191 -14.31 14.01 -9.36
C ARG A 191 -14.76 12.67 -8.74
N SER A 192 -14.68 11.58 -9.49
CA SER A 192 -15.01 10.25 -8.98
C SER A 192 -14.07 9.79 -7.86
N LEU A 193 -12.77 10.08 -7.95
CA LEU A 193 -11.82 9.79 -6.88
C LEU A 193 -12.12 10.59 -5.62
N LEU A 194 -12.37 11.91 -5.73
CA LEU A 194 -12.79 12.74 -4.60
C LEU A 194 -14.00 12.15 -3.87
N LYS A 195 -15.03 11.76 -4.63
CA LYS A 195 -16.24 11.09 -4.12
C LYS A 195 -15.92 9.82 -3.33
N TYR A 196 -15.21 8.86 -3.93
CA TYR A 196 -14.98 7.58 -3.27
C TYR A 196 -13.98 7.65 -2.12
N LEU A 197 -13.03 8.57 -2.16
CA LEU A 197 -12.11 8.80 -1.04
C LEU A 197 -12.85 9.41 0.15
N GLN A 198 -13.74 10.37 -0.08
CA GLN A 198 -14.57 10.94 0.97
C GLN A 198 -15.53 9.91 1.57
N LEU A 199 -16.14 9.05 0.74
CA LEU A 199 -16.93 7.90 1.21
C LEU A 199 -16.13 6.89 2.04
N LYS A 200 -14.80 6.85 1.90
CA LYS A 200 -13.90 6.05 2.74
C LYS A 200 -13.39 6.81 3.98
N GLY A 201 -13.94 7.99 4.25
CA GLY A 201 -13.62 8.82 5.42
C GLY A 201 -12.32 9.59 5.28
N ALA A 202 -11.80 9.80 4.07
CA ALA A 202 -10.66 10.67 3.83
C ALA A 202 -11.08 12.16 3.79
N LYS A 203 -10.16 13.04 4.15
CA LYS A 203 -10.26 14.49 3.96
C LYS A 203 -9.67 14.83 2.60
N VAL A 204 -10.50 15.18 1.63
CA VAL A 204 -10.06 15.37 0.24
C VAL A 204 -9.78 16.83 -0.10
N ILE A 205 -8.75 17.06 -0.92
CA ILE A 205 -8.34 18.38 -1.42
C ILE A 205 -8.25 18.31 -2.95
N ALA A 206 -8.97 19.19 -3.63
CA ALA A 206 -9.00 19.28 -5.07
C ALA A 206 -7.94 20.26 -5.57
N LEU A 207 -6.99 19.78 -6.38
CA LEU A 207 -5.99 20.60 -7.05
C LEU A 207 -6.39 20.77 -8.53
N THR A 208 -6.61 22.02 -8.96
CA THR A 208 -7.06 22.32 -10.32
C THR A 208 -6.41 23.60 -10.86
N SER A 209 -6.29 23.72 -12.18
CA SER A 209 -5.95 24.96 -12.86
C SER A 209 -7.16 25.84 -13.17
N GLY A 210 -8.38 25.29 -13.01
CA GLY A 210 -9.62 26.04 -13.23
C GLY A 210 -9.94 27.00 -12.08
N GLU A 211 -10.81 27.96 -12.33
CA GLU A 211 -11.19 28.98 -11.34
C GLU A 211 -12.38 28.55 -10.48
N ASN A 212 -13.15 27.58 -10.96
CA ASN A 212 -14.38 27.16 -10.29
C ASN A 212 -14.07 26.29 -9.07
N ALA A 213 -14.76 26.59 -7.96
CA ALA A 213 -14.80 25.70 -6.82
C ALA A 213 -15.35 24.33 -7.24
N ILE A 214 -14.75 23.26 -6.70
CA ILE A 214 -15.17 21.89 -6.98
C ILE A 214 -16.10 21.43 -5.87
N ALA A 215 -17.26 20.92 -6.27
CA ALA A 215 -18.17 20.18 -5.40
C ALA A 215 -18.33 18.76 -5.92
N ILE A 216 -18.65 17.83 -5.02
CA ILE A 216 -18.93 16.43 -5.33
C ILE A 216 -20.32 16.06 -4.86
N GLU A 217 -21.00 15.21 -5.62
CA GLU A 217 -22.31 14.70 -5.25
C GLU A 217 -22.19 13.39 -4.47
N ILE A 218 -22.73 13.38 -3.26
CA ILE A 218 -22.84 12.20 -2.41
C ILE A 218 -24.29 12.10 -1.93
N ASN A 219 -24.95 10.98 -2.23
CA ASN A 219 -26.33 10.71 -1.82
C ASN A 219 -27.35 11.81 -2.22
N GLY A 220 -27.13 12.49 -3.34
CA GLY A 220 -27.98 13.58 -3.82
C GLY A 220 -27.64 14.96 -3.24
N GLU A 221 -26.70 15.04 -2.31
CA GLU A 221 -26.21 16.31 -1.75
C GLU A 221 -24.92 16.76 -2.44
N SER A 222 -24.85 18.05 -2.79
CA SER A 222 -23.65 18.68 -3.32
C SER A 222 -22.77 19.16 -2.18
N LEU A 223 -21.61 18.54 -2.01
CA LEU A 223 -20.67 18.84 -0.94
C LEU A 223 -19.47 19.61 -1.50
N PRO A 224 -19.16 20.82 -0.98
CA PRO A 224 -18.00 21.57 -1.41
C PRO A 224 -16.71 20.84 -0.98
N VAL A 225 -15.73 20.83 -1.87
CA VAL A 225 -14.40 20.28 -1.61
C VAL A 225 -13.41 21.44 -1.50
N LYS A 226 -12.49 21.37 -0.52
CA LYS A 226 -11.38 22.31 -0.42
C LYS A 226 -10.63 22.33 -1.75
N THR A 227 -10.72 23.44 -2.46
CA THR A 227 -10.15 23.60 -3.80
C THR A 227 -8.94 24.52 -3.71
N VAL A 228 -7.82 24.10 -4.31
CA VAL A 228 -6.59 24.88 -4.40
C VAL A 228 -6.22 25.02 -5.87
N LYS A 229 -6.11 26.27 -6.32
CA LYS A 229 -5.66 26.59 -7.68
C LYS A 229 -4.15 26.33 -7.79
N TRP A 230 -3.72 25.75 -8.89
CA TRP A 230 -2.30 25.63 -9.25
C TRP A 230 -2.15 25.55 -10.77
N GLN A 231 -0.95 25.82 -11.27
CA GLN A 231 -0.62 25.66 -12.69
C GLN A 231 0.77 25.08 -12.88
N ILE A 232 1.01 24.58 -14.10
CA ILE A 232 2.31 24.03 -14.49
C ILE A 232 3.36 25.14 -14.43
N GLY A 233 4.51 24.85 -13.84
CA GLY A 233 5.56 25.84 -13.57
C GLY A 233 5.45 26.52 -12.21
N GLU A 234 4.33 26.35 -11.50
CA GLU A 234 4.10 26.89 -10.15
C GLU A 234 4.01 25.80 -9.09
N GLU A 235 4.56 24.61 -9.36
CA GLU A 235 4.46 23.46 -8.47
C GLU A 235 4.91 23.79 -7.03
N THR A 236 5.94 24.64 -6.89
CA THR A 236 6.53 25.06 -5.60
C THR A 236 5.54 25.73 -4.65
N GLN A 237 4.48 26.38 -5.17
CA GLN A 237 3.46 27.01 -4.34
C GLN A 237 2.67 25.98 -3.50
N LEU A 238 2.67 24.71 -3.90
CA LEU A 238 1.99 23.63 -3.20
C LEU A 238 2.80 23.03 -2.04
N GLU A 239 4.04 23.48 -1.81
CA GLU A 239 4.94 22.89 -0.81
C GLU A 239 4.33 22.86 0.60
N ASN A 240 3.78 23.99 1.04
CA ASN A 240 3.17 24.09 2.37
C ASN A 240 1.92 23.22 2.50
N LEU A 241 1.13 23.09 1.43
CA LEU A 241 -0.02 22.20 1.41
C LEU A 241 0.43 20.74 1.57
N PHE A 242 1.47 20.33 0.83
CA PHE A 242 1.98 18.96 0.80
C PHE A 242 2.51 18.47 2.15
N LYS A 243 2.94 19.37 3.05
CA LYS A 243 3.31 19.00 4.42
C LYS A 243 2.17 18.28 5.16
N SER A 244 0.93 18.75 4.99
CA SER A 244 -0.28 18.18 5.62
C SER A 244 -0.92 17.01 4.86
N VAL A 245 -0.49 16.74 3.62
CA VAL A 245 -1.09 15.71 2.76
C VAL A 245 -0.45 14.35 3.06
N ASP A 246 -1.27 13.36 3.37
CA ASP A 246 -0.84 11.97 3.48
C ASP A 246 -0.68 11.35 2.08
N ILE A 247 -1.67 11.51 1.19
CA ILE A 247 -1.64 10.87 -0.13
C ILE A 247 -1.78 11.92 -1.24
N LEU A 248 -0.83 11.96 -2.18
CA LEU A 248 -0.89 12.80 -3.37
C LEU A 248 -1.25 11.96 -4.59
N ILE A 249 -2.36 12.29 -5.24
CA ILE A 249 -2.81 11.64 -6.48
C ILE A 249 -2.51 12.56 -7.67
N LEU A 250 -1.57 12.13 -8.50
CA LEU A 250 -1.14 12.81 -9.72
C LEU A 250 -1.96 12.27 -10.90
N ASN A 251 -3.08 12.93 -11.19
CA ASN A 251 -4.10 12.47 -12.14
C ASN A 251 -4.33 13.43 -13.32
N HIS A 252 -3.82 14.66 -13.27
CA HIS A 252 -3.91 15.58 -14.41
C HIS A 252 -3.25 14.99 -15.67
N GLY A 253 -3.75 15.42 -16.82
CA GLY A 253 -3.24 15.00 -18.11
C GLY A 253 -3.91 15.69 -19.28
N VAL A 254 -3.29 15.61 -20.44
CA VAL A 254 -3.77 16.12 -21.72
C VAL A 254 -3.60 15.07 -22.81
N ASN A 255 -4.45 15.12 -23.83
CA ASN A 255 -4.36 14.30 -25.02
C ASN A 255 -4.43 15.23 -26.23
N VAL A 256 -3.31 15.35 -26.96
CA VAL A 256 -3.21 16.18 -28.18
C VAL A 256 -3.59 15.41 -29.45
N HIS A 257 -4.12 14.20 -29.29
CA HIS A 257 -4.63 13.34 -30.37
C HIS A 257 -3.60 13.14 -31.49
N GLY A 258 -3.98 13.41 -32.74
CA GLY A 258 -3.13 13.23 -33.92
C GLY A 258 -2.11 14.35 -34.15
N GLN A 259 -2.04 15.37 -33.29
CA GLN A 259 -1.12 16.49 -33.47
C GLN A 259 0.34 16.04 -33.36
N ARG A 260 1.23 16.73 -34.10
CA ARG A 260 2.67 16.45 -34.17
C ARG A 260 3.52 17.73 -34.16
N THR A 261 2.93 18.89 -33.88
CA THR A 261 3.66 20.15 -33.88
C THR A 261 4.61 20.22 -32.67
N PRO A 262 5.68 21.04 -32.72
CA PRO A 262 6.55 21.26 -31.58
C PRO A 262 5.79 21.64 -30.30
N GLU A 263 4.76 22.49 -30.42
CA GLU A 263 3.93 22.95 -29.30
C GLU A 263 3.10 21.81 -28.71
N ALA A 264 2.58 20.91 -29.55
CA ALA A 264 1.82 19.74 -29.09
C ALA A 264 2.73 18.73 -28.36
N ILE A 265 3.97 18.56 -28.83
CA ILE A 265 4.98 17.72 -28.18
C ILE A 265 5.34 18.30 -26.82
N GLU A 266 5.67 19.59 -26.76
CA GLU A 266 6.02 20.27 -25.52
C GLU A 266 4.86 20.21 -24.52
N LEU A 267 3.64 20.52 -24.96
CA LEU A 267 2.45 20.47 -24.11
C LEU A 267 2.23 19.06 -23.52
N ALA A 268 2.31 18.02 -24.35
CA ALA A 268 2.12 16.64 -23.90
C ALA A 268 3.15 16.25 -22.83
N TYR A 269 4.43 16.60 -23.03
CA TYR A 269 5.48 16.29 -22.06
C TYR A 269 5.43 17.17 -20.81
N GLN A 270 5.18 18.47 -20.93
CA GLN A 270 5.07 19.36 -19.77
C GLN A 270 3.91 18.95 -18.86
N VAL A 271 2.76 18.60 -19.43
CA VAL A 271 1.56 18.22 -18.67
C VAL A 271 1.63 16.77 -18.17
N ASN A 272 1.93 15.79 -19.02
CA ASN A 272 1.80 14.38 -18.63
C ASN A 272 3.06 13.83 -17.94
N THR A 273 4.21 14.49 -18.09
CA THR A 273 5.51 13.98 -17.64
C THR A 273 6.19 14.91 -16.63
N PHE A 274 6.60 16.11 -17.06
CA PHE A 274 7.50 16.93 -16.24
C PHE A 274 6.80 17.54 -15.02
N SER A 275 5.58 18.05 -15.15
CA SER A 275 4.82 18.55 -13.99
C SER A 275 4.49 17.45 -12.99
N VAL A 276 4.10 16.25 -13.46
CA VAL A 276 3.91 15.06 -12.61
C VAL A 276 5.18 14.75 -11.82
N TRP A 277 6.33 14.70 -12.50
CA TRP A 277 7.61 14.44 -11.84
C TRP A 277 7.97 15.54 -10.82
N ARG A 278 7.86 16.83 -11.19
CA ARG A 278 8.14 17.96 -10.29
C ARG A 278 7.27 17.94 -9.03
N LEU A 279 5.96 17.68 -9.17
CA LEU A 279 5.05 17.56 -8.03
C LEU A 279 5.40 16.38 -7.12
N MET A 280 5.77 15.24 -7.70
CA MET A 280 6.21 14.07 -6.94
C MET A 280 7.49 14.39 -6.14
N GLU A 281 8.51 14.97 -6.77
CA GLU A 281 9.75 15.33 -6.08
C GLU A 281 9.51 16.40 -5.00
N LEU A 282 8.62 17.37 -5.25
CA LEU A 282 8.21 18.33 -4.22
C LEU A 282 7.54 17.64 -3.03
N PHE A 283 6.65 16.69 -3.28
CA PHE A 283 6.00 15.92 -2.22
C PHE A 283 7.01 15.07 -1.42
N PHE A 284 7.99 14.45 -2.08
CA PHE A 284 9.06 13.69 -1.43
C PHE A 284 9.86 14.52 -0.42
N LYS A 285 10.09 15.82 -0.68
CA LYS A 285 10.75 16.73 0.26
C LYS A 285 9.99 16.87 1.59
N THR A 286 8.72 16.48 1.64
CA THR A 286 7.89 16.55 2.85
C THR A 286 7.94 15.28 3.71
N VAL A 287 8.66 14.25 3.28
CA VAL A 287 8.82 12.99 4.02
C VAL A 287 10.09 13.05 4.87
N ARG A 288 9.93 13.30 6.17
CA ARG A 288 11.02 13.56 7.12
C ARG A 288 10.94 12.72 8.40
N THR A 289 9.77 12.26 8.78
CA THR A 289 9.55 11.50 10.03
C THR A 289 9.13 10.06 9.76
N ASN A 290 9.27 9.19 10.77
CA ASN A 290 8.79 7.80 10.73
C ASN A 290 7.31 7.70 10.37
N GLU A 291 6.49 8.55 10.98
CA GLU A 291 5.07 8.66 10.65
C GLU A 291 4.85 8.94 9.15
N GLN A 292 5.61 9.88 8.59
CA GLN A 292 5.49 10.25 7.19
C GLN A 292 5.99 9.15 6.26
N ILE A 293 7.06 8.43 6.60
CA ILE A 293 7.53 7.25 5.86
C ILE A 293 6.45 6.15 5.84
N ALA A 294 5.77 5.95 6.96
CA ALA A 294 4.74 4.93 7.08
C ALA A 294 3.43 5.29 6.37
N ARG A 295 3.02 6.57 6.43
CA ARG A 295 1.70 7.03 5.97
C ARG A 295 1.68 7.63 4.59
N LYS A 296 2.74 8.35 4.17
CA LYS A 296 2.69 9.11 2.92
C LYS A 296 2.73 8.19 1.71
N GLU A 297 1.93 8.51 0.70
CA GLU A 297 1.97 7.81 -0.59
C GLU A 297 1.77 8.77 -1.78
N VAL A 298 2.36 8.45 -2.92
CA VAL A 298 2.07 9.11 -4.20
C VAL A 298 1.42 8.11 -5.15
N TRP A 299 0.29 8.46 -5.75
CA TRP A 299 -0.37 7.63 -6.75
C TRP A 299 -0.33 8.36 -8.09
N VAL A 300 0.32 7.76 -9.09
CA VAL A 300 0.54 8.38 -10.39
C VAL A 300 -0.33 7.73 -11.43
N ASN A 301 -1.22 8.51 -12.05
CA ASN A 301 -2.01 8.07 -13.19
C ASN A 301 -1.11 8.02 -14.44
N THR A 302 -0.67 6.81 -14.79
CA THR A 302 0.06 6.57 -16.02
C THR A 302 -0.96 6.23 -17.12
N SER A 303 -0.94 5.02 -17.66
CA SER A 303 -1.87 4.52 -18.68
C SER A 303 -1.50 3.08 -19.04
N GLU A 304 -2.45 2.28 -19.52
CA GLU A 304 -2.13 1.03 -20.23
C GLU A 304 -1.26 1.26 -21.48
N ALA A 305 -1.22 2.52 -21.98
CA ALA A 305 -0.34 2.97 -23.04
C ALA A 305 1.15 2.70 -22.76
N GLU A 306 1.54 2.47 -21.50
CA GLU A 306 2.91 2.04 -21.16
C GLU A 306 3.32 0.78 -21.91
N VAL A 307 2.38 -0.13 -22.21
CA VAL A 307 2.66 -1.43 -22.85
C VAL A 307 1.75 -1.76 -24.04
N ASN A 308 0.70 -0.98 -24.27
CA ASN A 308 -0.23 -1.17 -25.38
C ASN A 308 -0.33 0.09 -26.25
N PRO A 309 -0.79 -0.02 -27.51
CA PRO A 309 -1.19 1.15 -28.29
C PRO A 309 -2.47 1.77 -27.71
N ALA A 310 -2.51 3.10 -27.65
CA ALA A 310 -3.69 3.89 -27.30
C ALA A 310 -4.23 4.70 -28.49
N PHE A 311 -3.61 4.57 -29.67
CA PHE A 311 -3.93 5.30 -30.89
C PHE A 311 -3.85 6.83 -30.70
N SER A 312 -2.95 7.27 -29.81
CA SER A 312 -2.63 8.68 -29.59
C SER A 312 -1.13 8.82 -29.34
N PRO A 313 -0.31 9.00 -30.39
CA PRO A 313 1.14 8.84 -30.30
C PRO A 313 1.81 9.70 -29.22
N LEU A 314 1.52 11.00 -29.15
CA LEU A 314 2.14 11.89 -28.15
C LEU A 314 1.65 11.62 -26.72
N TYR A 315 0.38 11.20 -26.57
CA TYR A 315 -0.12 10.73 -25.28
C TYR A 315 0.62 9.47 -24.82
N GLU A 316 0.82 8.51 -25.73
CA GLU A 316 1.54 7.28 -25.43
C GLU A 316 3.01 7.53 -25.08
N LEU A 317 3.71 8.36 -25.87
CA LEU A 317 5.11 8.72 -25.62
C LEU A 317 5.28 9.40 -24.25
N SER A 318 4.43 10.37 -23.94
CA SER A 318 4.49 11.06 -22.64
C SER A 318 4.13 10.13 -21.48
N LYS A 319 3.10 9.27 -21.61
CA LYS A 319 2.73 8.29 -20.58
C LYS A 319 3.76 7.18 -20.36
N ARG A 320 4.44 6.72 -21.41
CA ARG A 320 5.60 5.81 -21.31
C ARG A 320 6.75 6.47 -20.58
N ALA A 321 7.09 7.70 -20.97
CA ALA A 321 8.19 8.46 -20.35
C ALA A 321 7.98 8.65 -18.84
N ILE A 322 6.80 9.12 -18.41
CA ILE A 322 6.53 9.24 -16.97
C ILE A 322 6.48 7.86 -16.30
N GLY A 323 5.94 6.84 -16.96
CA GLY A 323 5.96 5.46 -16.47
C GLY A 323 7.36 5.01 -16.09
N ASP A 324 8.32 5.17 -16.99
CA ASP A 324 9.72 4.76 -16.75
C ASP A 324 10.41 5.64 -15.70
N LEU A 325 10.15 6.96 -15.69
CA LEU A 325 10.64 7.86 -14.64
C LEU A 325 10.13 7.45 -13.26
N ILE A 326 8.86 7.05 -13.12
CA ILE A 326 8.33 6.54 -11.85
C ILE A 326 9.01 5.23 -11.45
N THR A 327 9.27 4.32 -12.39
CA THR A 327 10.01 3.08 -12.12
C THR A 327 11.43 3.36 -11.61
N LEU A 328 12.11 4.35 -12.21
CA LEU A 328 13.41 4.82 -11.72
C LEU A 328 13.31 5.41 -10.32
N ARG A 329 12.38 6.34 -10.10
CA ARG A 329 12.28 7.06 -8.82
C ARG A 329 11.85 6.17 -7.66
N ARG A 330 11.12 5.07 -7.92
CA ARG A 330 10.79 4.04 -6.92
C ARG A 330 12.02 3.40 -6.27
N LEU A 331 13.19 3.44 -6.90
CA LEU A 331 14.43 2.87 -6.32
C LEU A 331 14.88 3.63 -5.06
N ASP A 332 14.60 4.94 -4.98
CA ASP A 332 15.03 5.81 -3.88
C ASP A 332 13.87 6.61 -3.25
N ALA A 333 12.61 6.22 -3.52
CA ALA A 333 11.47 6.98 -3.05
C ALA A 333 11.37 6.94 -1.50
N PRO A 334 11.20 8.09 -0.82
CA PRO A 334 11.10 8.14 0.63
C PRO A 334 9.74 7.70 1.18
N CYS A 335 8.76 7.50 0.29
CA CYS A 335 7.44 7.01 0.61
C CYS A 335 6.95 6.06 -0.49
N VAL A 336 5.81 5.42 -0.27
CA VAL A 336 5.20 4.52 -1.26
C VAL A 336 4.86 5.29 -2.54
N VAL A 337 5.16 4.70 -3.69
CA VAL A 337 4.71 5.20 -5.00
C VAL A 337 3.89 4.14 -5.72
N ARG A 338 2.64 4.44 -6.04
CA ARG A 338 1.73 3.56 -6.81
C ARG A 338 1.59 4.07 -8.25
N LYS A 339 1.55 3.15 -9.21
CA LYS A 339 1.17 3.44 -10.59
C LYS A 339 -0.29 3.04 -10.78
N LEU A 340 -1.07 3.89 -11.43
CA LEU A 340 -2.43 3.60 -11.87
C LEU A 340 -2.38 3.40 -13.39
N ILE A 341 -2.40 2.14 -13.80
CA ILE A 341 -2.34 1.68 -15.19
C ILE A 341 -3.77 1.51 -15.67
N LEU A 342 -4.33 2.59 -16.22
CA LEU A 342 -5.74 2.66 -16.57
C LEU A 342 -5.94 2.42 -18.06
N GLY A 343 -6.91 1.57 -18.38
CA GLY A 343 -7.43 1.39 -19.73
C GLY A 343 -8.49 2.43 -20.10
N PRO A 344 -9.19 2.25 -21.23
CA PRO A 344 -10.06 3.27 -21.80
C PRO A 344 -11.31 3.48 -20.94
N PHE A 345 -11.37 4.63 -20.25
CA PHE A 345 -12.56 5.10 -19.54
C PHE A 345 -13.08 6.40 -20.14
N LYS A 346 -14.40 6.58 -20.07
CA LYS A 346 -15.09 7.74 -20.64
C LYS A 346 -14.68 9.02 -19.92
N SER A 347 -14.14 9.97 -20.67
CA SER A 347 -13.69 11.27 -20.18
C SER A 347 -13.63 12.30 -21.31
N ASN A 348 -13.37 13.56 -20.99
CA ASN A 348 -13.12 14.58 -22.01
C ASN A 348 -11.87 14.26 -22.85
N LEU A 349 -10.88 13.56 -22.27
CA LEU A 349 -9.66 13.11 -22.97
C LEU A 349 -9.88 11.86 -23.84
N ASN A 350 -10.96 11.12 -23.57
CA ASN A 350 -11.34 9.90 -24.28
C ASN A 350 -12.87 9.74 -24.29
N PRO A 351 -13.59 10.42 -25.21
CA PRO A 351 -15.05 10.37 -25.26
C PRO A 351 -15.61 8.98 -25.59
N VAL A 352 -14.83 8.15 -26.29
CA VAL A 352 -15.18 6.78 -26.72
C VAL A 352 -14.76 5.71 -25.70
N GLY A 353 -14.30 6.11 -24.51
CA GLY A 353 -13.90 5.18 -23.46
C GLY A 353 -15.05 4.26 -23.01
N ILE A 354 -14.72 3.01 -22.70
CA ILE A 354 -15.69 1.94 -22.45
C ILE A 354 -16.07 1.87 -20.97
N MET A 355 -15.10 2.05 -20.07
CA MET A 355 -15.34 2.02 -18.63
C MET A 355 -15.87 3.38 -18.13
N SER A 356 -16.69 3.39 -17.08
CA SER A 356 -17.07 4.65 -16.42
C SER A 356 -15.99 5.11 -15.43
N ALA A 357 -15.77 6.42 -15.31
CA ALA A 357 -14.85 6.98 -14.33
C ALA A 357 -15.22 6.62 -12.88
N ASP A 358 -16.53 6.47 -12.60
CA ASP A 358 -17.05 6.03 -11.30
C ASP A 358 -16.61 4.60 -10.96
N TRP A 359 -16.76 3.67 -11.91
CA TRP A 359 -16.34 2.29 -11.73
C TRP A 359 -14.81 2.21 -11.59
N VAL A 360 -14.05 2.92 -12.43
CA VAL A 360 -12.59 2.95 -12.36
C VAL A 360 -12.13 3.46 -11.00
N ALA A 361 -12.68 4.57 -10.49
CA ALA A 361 -12.33 5.09 -9.18
C ALA A 361 -12.61 4.07 -8.06
N LYS A 362 -13.76 3.38 -8.06
CA LYS A 362 -14.06 2.29 -7.11
C LYS A 362 -13.00 1.19 -7.16
N GLN A 363 -12.58 0.77 -8.34
CA GLN A 363 -11.56 -0.28 -8.49
C GLN A 363 -10.18 0.21 -8.02
N ILE A 364 -9.83 1.48 -8.26
CA ILE A 364 -8.59 2.07 -7.72
C ILE A 364 -8.61 1.96 -6.20
N ILE A 365 -9.68 2.43 -5.55
CA ILE A 365 -9.82 2.36 -4.09
C ILE A 365 -9.74 0.92 -3.58
N LYS A 366 -10.43 -0.02 -4.22
CA LYS A 366 -10.36 -1.43 -3.86
C LYS A 366 -8.95 -2.01 -4.00
N ALA A 367 -8.20 -1.63 -5.04
CA ALA A 367 -6.86 -2.16 -5.28
C ALA A 367 -5.82 -1.59 -4.31
N VAL A 368 -5.87 -0.28 -4.02
CA VAL A 368 -4.93 0.35 -3.08
C VAL A 368 -5.17 -0.09 -1.65
N GLN A 369 -6.43 -0.32 -1.24
CA GLN A 369 -6.77 -0.89 0.07
C GLN A 369 -6.23 -2.33 0.24
N ARG A 370 -6.00 -3.05 -0.87
CA ARG A 370 -5.31 -4.35 -0.93
C ARG A 370 -3.81 -4.23 -1.19
N ASP A 371 -3.28 -3.03 -1.01
CA ASP A 371 -1.87 -2.69 -1.20
C ASP A 371 -1.30 -3.03 -2.59
N SER A 372 -2.10 -2.94 -3.66
CA SER A 372 -1.58 -3.03 -5.03
C SER A 372 -0.69 -1.84 -5.34
N ARG A 373 0.61 -2.08 -5.60
CA ARG A 373 1.57 -1.03 -5.98
C ARG A 373 1.47 -0.66 -7.46
N ASN A 374 1.08 -1.62 -8.30
CA ASN A 374 0.71 -1.41 -9.69
C ASN A 374 -0.78 -1.71 -9.82
N VAL A 375 -1.60 -0.66 -9.91
CA VAL A 375 -3.05 -0.75 -9.99
C VAL A 375 -3.44 -0.81 -11.46
N ILE A 376 -3.67 -2.01 -11.97
CA ILE A 376 -4.08 -2.26 -13.36
C ILE A 376 -5.60 -2.34 -13.42
N ILE A 377 -6.23 -1.43 -14.15
CA ILE A 377 -7.68 -1.39 -14.35
C ILE A 377 -7.95 -1.17 -15.82
N THR A 378 -8.26 -2.25 -16.52
CA THR A 378 -8.49 -2.23 -17.97
C THR A 378 -9.39 -3.39 -18.38
N ILE A 379 -9.97 -3.27 -19.56
CA ILE A 379 -10.67 -4.34 -20.27
C ILE A 379 -9.70 -5.22 -21.09
N ASN A 380 -8.46 -4.78 -21.32
CA ASN A 380 -7.47 -5.52 -22.11
C ASN A 380 -6.72 -6.53 -21.22
N PRO A 381 -7.00 -7.84 -21.35
CA PRO A 381 -6.41 -8.86 -20.49
C PRO A 381 -4.88 -8.97 -20.65
N LEU A 382 -4.33 -8.62 -21.81
CA LEU A 382 -2.89 -8.69 -22.06
C LEU A 382 -2.10 -7.78 -21.13
N THR A 383 -2.67 -6.64 -20.72
CA THR A 383 -2.02 -5.68 -19.82
C THR A 383 -1.65 -6.32 -18.47
N PHE A 384 -2.45 -7.27 -17.98
CA PHE A 384 -2.16 -7.98 -16.72
C PHE A 384 -0.93 -8.90 -16.82
N ILE A 385 -0.44 -9.18 -18.03
CA ILE A 385 0.74 -9.99 -18.29
C ILE A 385 1.90 -9.10 -18.75
N THR A 386 1.67 -8.24 -19.75
CA THR A 386 2.72 -7.43 -20.38
C THR A 386 3.23 -6.34 -19.44
N PHE A 387 2.35 -5.72 -18.63
CA PHE A 387 2.77 -4.67 -17.72
C PHE A 387 3.70 -5.19 -16.60
N PRO A 388 3.38 -6.29 -15.87
CA PRO A 388 4.31 -6.86 -14.89
C PRO A 388 5.67 -7.24 -15.49
N ILE A 389 5.70 -7.85 -16.69
CA ILE A 389 6.95 -8.19 -17.37
C ILE A 389 7.76 -6.93 -17.66
N LYS A 390 7.13 -5.91 -18.26
CA LYS A 390 7.78 -4.62 -18.54
C LYS A 390 8.32 -3.97 -17.27
N GLU A 391 7.50 -3.87 -16.22
CA GLU A 391 7.90 -3.23 -14.96
C GLU A 391 9.06 -3.98 -14.30
N PHE A 392 9.05 -5.31 -14.33
CA PHE A 392 10.14 -6.14 -13.82
C PHE A 392 11.43 -5.92 -14.61
N SER A 393 11.38 -5.99 -15.95
CA SER A 393 12.56 -5.81 -16.81
C SER A 393 13.16 -4.41 -16.67
N VAL A 394 12.34 -3.37 -16.72
CA VAL A 394 12.80 -1.97 -16.58
C VAL A 394 13.35 -1.72 -15.17
N SER A 395 12.65 -2.18 -14.12
CA SER A 395 13.16 -2.03 -12.74
C SER A 395 14.49 -2.75 -12.53
N THR A 396 14.65 -3.95 -13.09
CA THR A 396 15.89 -4.73 -13.02
C THR A 396 17.02 -4.02 -13.74
N TYR A 397 16.78 -3.56 -14.97
CA TYR A 397 17.76 -2.78 -15.73
C TYR A 397 18.21 -1.55 -14.94
N LEU A 398 17.27 -0.74 -14.43
CA LEU A 398 17.63 0.48 -13.70
C LEU A 398 18.39 0.19 -12.40
N LYS A 399 18.06 -0.88 -11.67
CA LYS A 399 18.83 -1.30 -10.48
C LYS A 399 20.28 -1.66 -10.82
N LEU A 400 20.50 -2.31 -11.96
CA LEU A 400 21.84 -2.75 -12.38
C LEU A 400 22.70 -1.61 -12.92
N PHE A 401 22.08 -0.61 -13.56
CA PHE A 401 22.80 0.43 -14.32
C PHE A 401 22.67 1.84 -13.73
N THR A 402 22.03 2.01 -12.57
CA THR A 402 21.98 3.30 -11.85
C THR A 402 22.53 3.14 -10.43
N ARG A 403 22.87 4.27 -9.77
CA ARG A 403 23.38 4.28 -8.41
C ARG A 403 22.51 5.17 -7.54
N SER A 404 22.25 4.74 -6.31
CA SER A 404 21.54 5.57 -5.34
C SER A 404 22.34 6.85 -5.06
N PRO A 405 21.68 8.03 -4.99
CA PRO A 405 22.34 9.27 -4.59
C PRO A 405 23.02 9.16 -3.21
N LYS A 406 22.47 8.35 -2.30
CA LYS A 406 23.03 8.13 -0.95
C LYS A 406 24.42 7.48 -0.96
N ASN A 407 24.75 6.73 -2.00
CA ASN A 407 26.05 6.04 -2.08
C ASN A 407 27.20 6.94 -2.54
N ARG A 408 26.93 8.19 -2.97
CA ARG A 408 27.96 9.16 -3.38
C ARG A 408 28.61 9.90 -2.22
N GLU A 409 28.00 9.92 -1.03
CA GLU A 409 28.60 10.57 0.14
C GLU A 409 29.71 9.74 0.78
N ASN A 410 29.88 8.47 0.36
CA ASN A 410 30.87 7.52 0.89
C ASN A 410 31.98 7.14 -0.12
N THR A 411 32.11 7.87 -1.23
CA THR A 411 33.20 7.73 -2.23
C THR A 411 33.69 9.10 -2.62
#